data_AF-A0A2V2A7W7-F1
#
_entry.id   AF-A0A2V2A7W7-F1
#
_cell.length_a   1.000
_cell.length_b   1.000
_cell.length_c   1.000
_cell.angle_alpha   90.00
_cell.angle_beta   90.00
_cell.angle_gamma   90.00
#
_symmetry.space_group_name_H-M   'P 1'
#
loop_
_entity.id
_entity.type
_entity.pdbx_description
1 polymer ?
#
loop_
_entity_poly.entity_id
_entity_poly.type
_entity_poly.pdbx_seq_one_letter_code
_entity_poly.pdbx_strand_id
1 'polypeptide(L)'
;MLPLPYTEESLSYVADRVRQVQDVLQRPLVLENVSSYVRSADDDFSEWAFLEALSRLSDCELLLDVNNVYVSSRNHGFDPWTFIQGLPANKVRQLHLAGHSDYGDYVIDTHDHPVSDPVWALYQRTLDYLGPVATLLERDDHFPLFEELLNELQKARELGASVLNRRQKCA
;
A
#
# COMPACT_ATOMS: atom_id res chain seq x y z
N MET A 1 -6.55 -13.60 -3.49
CA MET A 1 -6.20 -14.14 -2.15
C MET A 1 -7.47 -14.47 -1.38
N LEU A 2 -7.42 -15.39 -0.41
CA LEU A 2 -8.51 -15.60 0.55
C LEU A 2 -8.51 -14.47 1.59
N PRO A 3 -9.67 -13.99 2.07
CA PRO A 3 -9.73 -12.91 3.05
C PRO A 3 -9.17 -13.37 4.40
N LEU A 4 -8.30 -12.55 5.00
CA LEU A 4 -7.82 -12.73 6.37
C LEU A 4 -8.79 -12.00 7.32
N PRO A 5 -9.43 -12.68 8.28
CA PRO A 5 -10.22 -12.00 9.30
C PRO A 5 -9.32 -11.11 10.15
N TYR A 6 -9.66 -9.84 10.31
CA TYR A 6 -8.89 -8.92 11.14
C TYR A 6 -9.34 -9.03 12.60
N THR A 7 -9.00 -10.15 13.22
CA THR A 7 -9.32 -10.50 14.62
C THR A 7 -8.07 -10.44 15.50
N GLU A 8 -8.26 -10.34 16.82
CA GLU A 8 -7.16 -10.46 17.79
C GLU A 8 -6.40 -11.80 17.67
N GLU A 9 -7.12 -12.91 17.41
CA GLU A 9 -6.52 -14.23 17.18
C GLU A 9 -5.58 -14.21 15.95
N SER A 10 -6.07 -13.65 14.84
CA SER A 10 -5.29 -13.54 13.60
C SER A 10 -4.08 -12.61 13.79
N LEU A 11 -4.25 -11.51 14.52
CA LEU A 11 -3.18 -10.57 14.83
C LEU A 11 -2.06 -11.27 15.62
N SER A 12 -2.41 -11.96 16.70
CA SER A 12 -1.44 -12.71 17.53
C SER A 12 -0.70 -13.76 16.70
N TYR A 13 -1.44 -14.55 15.91
CA TYR A 13 -0.86 -15.62 15.10
C TYR A 13 0.12 -15.09 14.05
N VAL A 14 -0.29 -14.07 13.28
CA VAL A 14 0.57 -13.48 12.24
C VAL A 14 1.79 -12.82 12.87
N ALA A 15 1.63 -12.08 13.97
CA ALA A 15 2.76 -11.44 14.66
C ALA A 15 3.80 -12.47 15.15
N ASP A 16 3.36 -13.62 15.67
CA ASP A 16 4.26 -14.73 16.05
C ASP A 16 5.03 -15.29 14.87
N ARG A 17 4.38 -15.48 13.71
CA ARG A 17 5.06 -15.97 12.49
C ARG A 17 6.06 -14.95 11.96
N VAL A 18 5.72 -13.67 11.97
CA VAL A 18 6.61 -12.60 11.55
C VAL A 18 7.85 -12.55 12.44
N ARG A 19 7.69 -12.60 13.76
CA ARG A 19 8.82 -12.67 14.71
C ARG A 19 9.70 -13.89 14.44
N GLN A 20 9.10 -15.07 14.26
CA GLN A 20 9.86 -16.29 13.95
C GLN A 20 10.72 -16.14 12.68
N VAL A 21 10.17 -15.56 11.61
CA VAL A 21 10.91 -15.37 10.37
C VAL A 21 12.01 -14.32 10.55
N GLN A 22 11.74 -13.22 11.25
CA GLN A 22 12.74 -12.19 11.56
C GLN A 22 13.87 -12.74 12.44
N ASP A 23 13.57 -13.62 13.39
CA ASP A 23 14.56 -14.30 14.23
C ASP A 23 15.46 -15.23 13.40
N VAL A 24 14.97 -15.79 12.30
CA VAL A 24 15.82 -16.58 11.38
C VAL A 24 16.63 -15.69 10.45
N LEU A 25 16.00 -14.66 9.87
CA LEU A 25 16.63 -13.77 8.88
C LEU A 25 17.52 -12.70 9.52
N GLN A 26 17.39 -12.47 10.83
CA GLN A 26 18.07 -11.43 11.61
C GLN A 26 17.87 -10.02 11.05
N ARG A 27 16.70 -9.77 10.46
CA ARG A 27 16.34 -8.50 9.81
C ARG A 27 14.84 -8.25 9.94
N PRO A 28 14.39 -6.99 10.03
CA PRO A 28 12.97 -6.66 9.93
C PRO A 28 12.39 -7.11 8.59
N LEU A 29 11.20 -7.70 8.63
CA LEU A 29 10.40 -7.94 7.43
C LEU A 29 9.66 -6.68 7.04
N VAL A 30 9.45 -6.51 5.74
CA VAL A 30 8.56 -5.49 5.19
C VAL A 30 7.32 -6.21 4.68
N LEU A 31 6.16 -5.95 5.27
CA LEU A 31 4.88 -6.54 4.88
C LEU A 31 4.04 -5.56 4.08
N GLU A 32 3.31 -6.07 3.10
CA GLU A 32 2.48 -5.30 2.19
C GLU A 32 1.00 -5.33 2.58
N ASN A 33 0.29 -4.22 2.36
CA ASN A 33 -1.17 -4.22 2.35
C ASN A 33 -1.69 -4.76 1.00
N VAL A 34 -2.56 -5.76 1.06
CA VAL A 34 -3.11 -6.41 -0.13
C VAL A 34 -4.52 -5.89 -0.44
N SER A 35 -4.92 -5.92 -1.70
CA SER A 35 -6.33 -5.64 -2.06
C SER A 35 -7.30 -6.62 -1.41
N SER A 36 -8.38 -6.09 -0.83
CA SER A 36 -9.46 -6.85 -0.21
C SER A 36 -10.78 -6.67 -0.96
N TYR A 37 -11.52 -7.76 -1.15
CA TYR A 37 -12.81 -7.79 -1.86
C TYR A 37 -13.98 -8.25 -0.99
N VAL A 38 -13.67 -8.93 0.11
CA VAL A 38 -14.63 -9.46 1.06
C VAL A 38 -14.09 -9.20 2.45
N ARG A 39 -14.93 -8.64 3.32
CA ARG A 39 -14.60 -8.48 4.74
C ARG A 39 -15.22 -9.61 5.54
N SER A 40 -14.56 -9.99 6.63
CA SER A 40 -15.19 -10.87 7.60
C SER A 40 -16.26 -10.10 8.37
N ALA A 41 -17.37 -10.76 8.69
CA ALA A 41 -18.39 -10.19 9.57
C ALA A 41 -17.86 -9.99 11.00
N ASP A 42 -16.84 -10.77 11.37
CA ASP A 42 -16.25 -10.82 12.71
C ASP A 42 -14.93 -10.01 12.79
N ASP A 43 -14.72 -9.02 11.92
CA ASP A 43 -13.52 -8.15 12.00
C ASP A 43 -13.55 -7.30 13.28
N ASP A 44 -12.54 -7.43 14.13
CA ASP A 44 -12.30 -6.57 15.30
C ASP A 44 -11.63 -5.23 14.90
N PHE A 45 -10.90 -5.24 13.78
CA PHE A 45 -10.10 -4.11 13.31
C PHE A 45 -10.50 -3.67 11.88
N SER A 46 -10.33 -2.37 11.59
CA SER A 46 -10.10 -1.94 10.22
C SER A 46 -8.72 -2.42 9.75
N GLU A 47 -8.53 -2.64 8.45
CA GLU A 47 -7.26 -3.12 7.89
C GLU A 47 -6.04 -2.29 8.34
N TRP A 48 -6.12 -0.96 8.29
CA TRP A 48 -5.01 -0.10 8.74
C TRP A 48 -4.74 -0.19 10.24
N ALA A 49 -5.76 -0.45 11.06
CA ALA A 49 -5.58 -0.67 12.50
C ALA A 49 -4.95 -2.03 12.79
N PHE A 50 -5.30 -3.05 12.00
CA PHE A 50 -4.66 -4.37 12.06
C PHE A 50 -3.18 -4.28 11.68
N LEU A 51 -2.84 -3.57 10.60
CA LEU A 51 -1.46 -3.39 10.13
C LEU A 51 -0.62 -2.54 11.10
N GLU A 52 -1.20 -1.49 11.69
CA GLU A 52 -0.55 -0.72 12.77
C GLU A 52 -0.23 -1.63 13.96
N ALA A 53 -1.23 -2.38 14.44
CA ALA A 53 -1.06 -3.25 15.60
C ALA A 53 -0.06 -4.38 15.31
N LEU A 54 -0.07 -4.93 14.09
CA LEU A 54 0.87 -5.97 13.66
C LEU A 54 2.30 -5.41 13.66
N SER A 55 2.53 -4.28 12.99
CA SER A 55 3.84 -3.61 12.97
C SER A 55 4.35 -3.33 14.38
N ARG A 56 3.48 -2.87 15.28
CA ARG A 56 3.83 -2.61 16.69
C ARG A 56 4.17 -3.89 17.47
N LEU A 57 3.48 -5.00 17.23
CA LEU A 57 3.68 -6.25 17.98
C LEU A 57 4.89 -7.06 17.47
N SER A 58 5.14 -7.08 16.17
CA SER A 58 6.25 -7.85 15.57
C SER A 58 7.46 -7.01 15.18
N ASP A 59 7.40 -5.70 15.34
CA ASP A 59 8.41 -4.73 14.90
C ASP A 59 8.67 -4.75 13.38
N CYS A 60 7.78 -5.38 12.59
CA CYS A 60 7.91 -5.38 11.15
C CYS A 60 7.63 -3.99 10.57
N GLU A 61 8.12 -3.79 9.36
CA GLU A 61 7.97 -2.59 8.56
C GLU A 61 6.92 -2.81 7.48
N LEU A 62 6.54 -1.74 6.79
CA LEU A 62 5.44 -1.76 5.84
C LEU A 62 5.88 -1.32 4.44
N LEU A 63 5.39 -2.04 3.44
CA LEU A 63 5.32 -1.64 2.04
C LEU A 63 3.88 -1.20 1.83
N LEU A 64 3.70 0.07 1.44
CA LEU A 64 2.40 0.64 1.19
C LEU A 64 2.11 0.60 -0.31
N ASP A 65 1.30 -0.36 -0.73
CA ASP A 65 0.74 -0.33 -2.07
C ASP A 65 -0.45 0.62 -2.12
N VAL A 66 -0.25 1.74 -2.81
CA VAL A 66 -1.22 2.82 -2.95
C VAL A 66 -2.38 2.39 -3.86
N ASN A 67 -2.12 1.53 -4.85
CA ASN A 67 -3.15 0.96 -5.69
C ASN A 67 -4.07 0.05 -4.88
N ASN A 68 -3.51 -0.82 -4.04
CA ASN A 68 -4.31 -1.69 -3.16
C ASN A 68 -5.20 -0.91 -2.19
N VAL A 69 -4.71 0.20 -1.62
CA VAL A 69 -5.55 1.07 -0.79
C VAL A 69 -6.73 1.62 -1.59
N TYR A 70 -6.49 2.08 -2.82
CA TYR A 70 -7.55 2.61 -3.69
C TYR A 70 -8.56 1.54 -4.09
N VAL A 71 -8.11 0.34 -4.48
CA VAL A 71 -8.97 -0.79 -4.85
C VAL A 71 -9.85 -1.20 -3.67
N SER A 72 -9.25 -1.43 -2.50
CA SER A 72 -9.99 -1.75 -1.28
C SER A 72 -10.98 -0.65 -0.90
N SER A 73 -10.58 0.62 -1.02
CA SER A 73 -11.45 1.77 -0.76
C SER A 73 -12.67 1.81 -1.68
N ARG A 74 -12.47 1.60 -2.99
CA ARG A 74 -13.56 1.56 -3.98
C ARG A 74 -14.55 0.44 -3.69
N ASN A 75 -14.05 -0.74 -3.32
CA ASN A 75 -14.88 -1.92 -3.08
C ASN A 75 -15.63 -1.87 -1.73
N HIS A 76 -15.02 -1.29 -0.69
CA HIS A 76 -15.59 -1.28 0.67
C HIS A 76 -16.21 0.07 1.09
N GLY A 77 -16.05 1.12 0.28
CA GLY A 77 -16.67 2.43 0.49
C GLY A 77 -16.05 3.26 1.63
N PHE A 78 -14.78 3.04 1.98
CA PHE A 78 -14.06 3.88 2.95
C PHE A 78 -13.18 4.94 2.25
N ASP A 79 -12.82 6.01 2.96
CA ASP A 79 -11.87 7.02 2.45
C ASP A 79 -10.44 6.47 2.44
N PRO A 80 -9.76 6.39 1.27
CA PRO A 80 -8.42 5.81 1.19
C PRO A 80 -7.38 6.63 1.96
N TRP A 81 -7.64 7.92 2.20
CA TRP A 81 -6.73 8.73 3.00
C TRP A 81 -6.75 8.35 4.48
N THR A 82 -7.92 7.99 5.02
CA THR A 82 -8.06 7.49 6.39
C THR A 82 -7.20 6.23 6.60
N PHE A 83 -7.13 5.34 5.61
CA PHE A 83 -6.25 4.16 5.65
C PHE A 83 -4.79 4.56 5.84
N ILE A 84 -4.29 5.43 4.96
CA ILE A 84 -2.87 5.83 4.94
C ILE A 84 -2.47 6.57 6.23
N GLN A 85 -3.35 7.42 6.76
CA GLN A 85 -3.12 8.10 8.04
C GLN A 85 -3.14 7.16 9.25
N GLY A 86 -3.81 6.01 9.13
CA GLY A 86 -3.86 5.00 10.18
C GLY A 86 -2.58 4.18 10.30
N LEU A 87 -1.69 4.23 9.30
CA LEU A 87 -0.44 3.46 9.32
C LEU A 87 0.69 4.17 10.10
N PRO A 88 1.62 3.40 10.69
CA PRO A 88 2.81 3.96 11.32
C PRO A 88 3.77 4.54 10.27
N ALA A 89 3.69 5.84 10.03
CA ALA A 89 4.43 6.54 8.97
C ALA A 89 5.96 6.28 8.99
N ASN A 90 6.57 6.18 10.17
CA ASN A 90 8.01 5.91 10.33
C ASN A 90 8.43 4.46 10.01
N LYS A 91 7.46 3.56 9.83
CA LYS A 91 7.64 2.15 9.47
C LYS A 91 7.36 1.86 7.99
N VAL A 92 6.84 2.83 7.23
CA VAL A 92 6.66 2.67 5.78
C VAL A 92 8.01 2.83 5.09
N ARG A 93 8.44 1.82 4.31
CA ARG A 93 9.75 1.76 3.65
C ARG A 93 9.69 1.86 2.15
N GLN A 94 8.60 1.41 1.55
CA GLN A 94 8.42 1.41 0.12
C GLN A 94 6.98 1.71 -0.22
N LEU A 95 6.77 2.46 -1.30
CA LEU A 95 5.49 2.67 -1.93
C LEU A 95 5.42 1.84 -3.21
N HIS A 96 4.30 1.18 -3.45
CA HIS A 96 4.01 0.53 -4.72
C HIS A 96 2.92 1.29 -5.46
N LEU A 97 3.06 1.30 -6.79
CA LEU A 97 2.12 1.90 -7.73
C LEU A 97 1.85 0.89 -8.83
N ALA A 98 0.57 0.65 -9.09
CA ALA A 98 0.11 -0.21 -10.15
C ALA A 98 -1.19 0.34 -10.75
N GLY A 99 -1.63 -0.24 -11.87
CA GLY A 99 -2.97 -0.06 -12.39
C GLY A 99 -3.88 -1.25 -12.07
N HIS A 100 -5.16 -1.07 -12.34
CA HIS A 100 -6.21 -2.03 -12.01
C HIS A 100 -7.29 -2.03 -13.10
N SER A 101 -8.14 -3.05 -13.09
CA SER A 101 -9.33 -3.13 -13.93
C SER A 101 -10.55 -2.57 -13.20
N ASP A 102 -11.19 -1.55 -13.77
CA ASP A 102 -12.42 -0.95 -13.23
C ASP A 102 -13.65 -1.46 -14.00
N TYR A 103 -14.58 -2.11 -13.29
CA TYR A 103 -15.83 -2.65 -13.84
C TYR A 103 -17.03 -1.77 -13.51
N GLY A 104 -16.80 -0.53 -13.07
CA GLY A 104 -17.82 0.43 -12.63
C GLY A 104 -18.15 0.23 -11.16
N ASP A 105 -18.90 -0.83 -10.85
CA ASP A 105 -19.39 -1.12 -9.50
C ASP A 105 -18.31 -1.64 -8.56
N TYR A 106 -17.28 -2.29 -9.12
CA TYR A 106 -16.14 -2.82 -8.38
C TYR A 106 -14.85 -2.70 -9.20
N VAL A 107 -13.73 -2.74 -8.49
CA VAL A 107 -12.39 -2.66 -9.07
C VAL A 107 -11.62 -3.92 -8.71
N ILE A 108 -10.89 -4.50 -9.66
CA ILE A 108 -10.00 -5.64 -9.42
C ILE A 108 -8.56 -5.22 -9.61
N ASP A 109 -7.77 -5.55 -8.61
CA ASP A 109 -6.33 -5.40 -8.60
C ASP A 109 -5.65 -6.39 -9.55
N THR A 110 -5.40 -5.94 -10.78
CA THR A 110 -4.87 -6.78 -11.87
C THR A 110 -3.43 -6.45 -12.24
N HIS A 111 -2.91 -5.30 -11.81
CA HIS A 111 -1.53 -4.86 -12.09
C HIS A 111 -1.14 -4.89 -13.57
N ASP A 112 -2.10 -4.72 -14.47
CA ASP A 112 -1.95 -4.93 -15.91
C ASP A 112 -2.30 -3.68 -16.73
N HIS A 113 -2.77 -2.63 -16.06
CA HIS A 113 -3.09 -1.33 -16.65
C HIS A 113 -2.11 -0.25 -16.18
N PRO A 114 -2.00 0.88 -16.91
CA PRO A 114 -1.35 2.08 -16.38
C PRO A 114 -1.97 2.53 -15.05
N VAL A 115 -1.15 3.14 -14.20
CA VAL A 115 -1.57 3.73 -12.94
C VAL A 115 -2.58 4.85 -13.22
N SER A 116 -3.75 4.75 -12.59
CA SER A 116 -4.85 5.68 -12.79
C SER A 116 -4.61 7.04 -12.11
N ASP A 117 -5.27 8.09 -12.60
CA ASP A 117 -5.13 9.44 -12.04
C ASP A 117 -5.52 9.54 -10.55
N PRO A 118 -6.57 8.87 -10.04
CA PRO A 118 -6.86 8.82 -8.61
C PRO A 118 -5.72 8.22 -7.79
N VAL A 119 -5.05 7.17 -8.29
CA VAL A 119 -3.90 6.55 -7.62
C VAL A 119 -2.69 7.50 -7.64
N TRP A 120 -2.43 8.21 -8.75
CA TRP A 120 -1.40 9.26 -8.81
C TRP A 120 -1.66 10.40 -7.83
N ALA A 121 -2.93 10.81 -7.66
CA ALA A 121 -3.30 11.83 -6.70
C ALA A 121 -3.08 11.37 -5.25
N LEU A 122 -3.46 10.12 -4.96
CA LEU A 122 -3.25 9.51 -3.64
C LEU A 122 -1.75 9.38 -3.33
N TYR A 123 -0.95 8.91 -4.30
CA TYR A 123 0.51 8.82 -4.19
C TYR A 123 1.18 10.15 -3.83
N GLN A 124 0.82 11.23 -4.53
CA GLN A 124 1.36 12.57 -4.22
C GLN A 124 1.01 13.00 -2.80
N ARG A 125 -0.23 12.76 -2.36
CA ARG A 125 -0.68 13.07 -1.00
C ARG A 125 0.07 12.24 0.04
N THR A 126 0.30 10.96 -0.25
CA THR A 126 1.09 10.04 0.59
C THR A 126 2.52 10.53 0.74
N LEU A 127 3.20 10.90 -0.34
CA LEU A 127 4.55 11.47 -0.27
C LEU A 127 4.60 12.81 0.46
N ASP A 128 3.59 13.66 0.26
CA ASP A 128 3.50 14.94 0.97
C ASP A 128 3.37 14.74 2.49
N TYR A 129 2.77 13.62 2.93
CA TYR A 129 2.63 13.26 4.33
C TYR A 129 3.85 12.52 4.90
N LEU A 130 4.30 11.44 4.25
CA LEU A 130 5.40 10.58 4.72
C LEU A 130 6.79 11.19 4.50
N GLY A 131 6.93 12.07 3.51
CA GLY A 131 8.24 12.53 3.04
C GLY A 131 8.85 11.55 2.02
N PRO A 132 10.18 11.57 1.82
CA PRO A 132 10.82 10.75 0.80
C PRO A 132 10.78 9.26 1.17
N VAL A 133 10.08 8.47 0.36
CA VAL A 133 9.98 7.00 0.47
C VAL A 133 10.30 6.38 -0.89
N ALA A 134 11.04 5.27 -0.91
CA ALA A 134 11.34 4.56 -2.15
C ALA A 134 10.04 4.13 -2.85
N THR A 135 9.93 4.35 -4.15
CA THR A 135 8.72 4.02 -4.92
C THR A 135 9.05 3.04 -6.03
N LEU A 136 8.22 2.00 -6.17
CA LEU A 136 8.30 0.98 -7.22
C LEU A 136 7.02 1.03 -8.05
N LEU A 137 7.19 0.90 -9.37
CA LEU A 137 6.09 0.70 -10.31
C LEU A 137 5.97 -0.80 -10.58
N GLU A 138 4.78 -1.35 -10.37
CA GLU A 138 4.46 -2.76 -10.56
C GLU A 138 3.64 -2.97 -11.84
N ARG A 139 3.99 -4.06 -12.55
CA ARG A 139 3.32 -4.50 -13.77
C ARG A 139 3.48 -6.01 -13.85
N ASP A 140 2.39 -6.74 -13.69
CA ASP A 140 2.43 -8.20 -13.57
C ASP A 140 1.87 -8.91 -14.80
N ASP A 141 1.06 -8.22 -15.60
CA ASP A 141 0.50 -8.73 -16.84
C ASP A 141 0.32 -7.61 -17.88
N HIS A 142 -0.10 -7.98 -19.10
CA HIS A 142 -0.28 -7.07 -20.25
C HIS A 142 0.87 -6.07 -20.41
N PHE A 143 2.10 -6.58 -20.34
CA PHE A 143 3.31 -5.78 -20.40
C PHE A 143 3.33 -4.89 -21.65
N PRO A 144 3.32 -3.56 -21.49
CA PRO A 144 3.43 -2.65 -22.62
C PRO A 144 4.87 -2.65 -23.14
N LEU A 145 5.14 -1.85 -24.17
CA LEU A 145 6.52 -1.62 -24.59
C LEU A 145 7.34 -1.08 -23.43
N PHE A 146 8.60 -1.49 -23.33
CA PHE A 146 9.49 -1.09 -22.24
C PHE A 146 9.60 0.43 -22.08
N GLU A 147 9.57 1.19 -23.19
CA GLU A 147 9.59 2.65 -23.16
C GLU A 147 8.35 3.25 -22.47
N GLU A 148 7.20 2.60 -22.56
CA GLU A 148 5.97 3.04 -21.88
C GLU A 148 6.11 2.85 -20.36
N LEU A 149 6.68 1.73 -19.90
CA LEU A 149 7.00 1.52 -18.49
C LEU A 149 8.01 2.56 -17.98
N LEU A 150 9.02 2.89 -18.80
CA LEU A 150 9.99 3.93 -18.44
C LEU A 150 9.35 5.32 -18.34
N ASN A 151 8.41 5.65 -19.23
CA ASN A 151 7.66 6.90 -19.19
C ASN A 151 6.77 6.98 -17.95
N GLU A 152 6.11 5.88 -17.58
CA GLU A 152 5.29 5.80 -16.37
C GLU A 152 6.14 5.93 -15.09
N LEU A 153 7.30 5.26 -15.05
CA LEU A 153 8.28 5.42 -13.98
C LEU A 153 8.83 6.85 -13.91
N GLN A 154 9.04 7.49 -15.06
CA GLN A 154 9.48 8.88 -15.13
C GLN A 154 8.42 9.83 -14.57
N LYS A 155 7.13 9.59 -14.85
CA LYS A 155 6.02 10.32 -14.22
C LYS A 155 6.06 10.20 -12.68
N ALA A 156 6.30 9.01 -12.13
CA ALA A 156 6.43 8.82 -10.69
C ALA A 156 7.57 9.65 -10.08
N ARG A 157 8.73 9.72 -10.77
CA ARG A 157 9.88 10.53 -10.35
C ARG A 157 9.57 12.02 -10.38
N GLU A 158 8.93 12.51 -11.43
CA GLU A 158 8.59 13.93 -11.60
C GLU A 158 7.58 14.39 -10.55
N LEU A 159 6.52 13.62 -10.33
CA LEU A 159 5.52 13.91 -9.29
C LEU A 159 6.16 13.87 -7.90
N GLY A 160 6.97 12.85 -7.60
CA GLY A 160 7.66 12.74 -6.33
C GLY A 160 8.61 13.91 -6.07
N ALA A 161 9.44 14.27 -7.06
CA ALA A 161 10.33 15.43 -6.96
C ALA A 161 9.55 16.74 -6.76
N SER A 162 8.44 16.94 -7.49
CA SER A 162 7.59 18.12 -7.36
C SER A 162 7.03 18.29 -5.94
N VAL A 163 6.49 17.21 -5.37
CA VAL A 163 5.93 17.21 -4.00
C VAL A 163 7.02 17.44 -2.96
N LEU A 164 8.12 16.69 -3.01
CA LEU A 164 9.18 16.76 -2.00
C LEU A 164 9.91 18.11 -2.03
N ASN A 165 10.12 18.70 -3.20
CA ASN A 165 10.70 20.04 -3.33
C ASN A 165 9.78 21.12 -2.77
N ARG A 166 8.46 20.98 -2.91
CA ARG A 166 7.49 21.92 -2.31
C ARG A 166 7.57 21.86 -0.79
N ARG A 167 7.61 20.65 -0.22
CA ARG A 167 7.71 20.44 1.23
C ARG A 167 8.97 21.07 1.83
N GLN A 168 10.12 20.92 1.16
CA GLN A 168 11.38 21.54 1.59
C GLN A 168 11.34 23.08 1.63
N LYS A 169 10.55 23.72 0.76
CA LYS A 169 10.41 25.19 0.75
C LYS A 169 9.51 25.72 1.86
N CYS A 170 8.69 24.86 2.48
CA CYS A 170 7.73 25.25 3.52
C CYS A 170 8.18 24.85 4.94
N ALA A 171 9.27 24.08 5.07
CA ALA A 171 9.90 23.68 6.34
C ALA A 171 11.02 24.64 6.70
#